data_AF-A0AA96TWB1-F1
#
_entry.id   AF-A0AA96TWB1-F1
#
_cell.length_a   1.000
_cell.length_b   1.000
_cell.length_c   1.000
_cell.angle_alpha   90.00
_cell.angle_beta   90.00
_cell.angle_gamma   90.00
#
_symmetry.space_group_name_H-M   'P 1'
#
loop_
_entity.id
_entity.type
_entity.pdbx_description
1 polymer ?
#
loop_
_entity_poly.entity_id
_entity_poly.type
_entity_poly.pdbx_seq_one_letter_code
_entity_poly.pdbx_strand_id
1 'polypeptide(L)' 'MKLKYIITLFVIGIILITLGALFKVMHLMGGPQLLTVGTILQIIAFILFIIKLFTNKKFKDTLNQ' A
#
# COMPACT_ATOMS: atom_id res chain seq x y z
N MET A 1 12.30 9.82 -4.08
CA MET A 1 11.21 9.15 -4.83
C MET A 1 10.20 10.16 -5.35
N LYS A 2 9.82 10.14 -6.64
CA LYS A 2 8.63 10.89 -7.11
C LYS A 2 7.37 10.26 -6.48
N LEU A 3 6.35 11.05 -6.18
CA LEU A 3 5.09 10.57 -5.59
C LEU A 3 4.48 9.42 -6.41
N LYS A 4 4.68 9.47 -7.74
CA LYS A 4 4.28 8.42 -8.69
C LYS A 4 4.69 7.00 -8.27
N TYR A 5 5.93 6.81 -7.79
CA TYR A 5 6.41 5.48 -7.40
C TYR A 5 5.69 4.93 -6.17
N ILE A 6 5.32 5.80 -5.22
CA ILE A 6 4.61 5.39 -4.00
C ILE A 6 3.17 5.02 -4.34
N ILE A 7 2.54 5.78 -5.22
CA ILE A 7 1.19 5.46 -5.73
C ILE A 7 1.23 4.13 -6.49
N THR A 8 2.22 3.91 -7.37
CA THR A 8 2.40 2.63 -8.06
C THR A 8 2.57 1.47 -7.08
N LEU A 9 3.40 1.63 -6.04
CA LEU A 9 3.61 0.60 -5.02
C LEU A 9 2.32 0.30 -4.24
N PHE A 10 1.54 1.34 -3.91
CA PHE A 10 0.25 1.19 -3.23
C PHE A 10 -0.77 0.45 -4.07
N VAL A 11 -0.87 0.77 -5.36
CA VAL A 11 -1.76 0.07 -6.31
C VAL A 11 -1.36 -1.39 -6.46
N ILE A 12 -0.06 -1.69 -6.55
CA ILE A 12 0.45 -3.08 -6.59
C ILE A 12 0.07 -3.84 -5.30
N GLY A 13 0.17 -3.19 -4.14
CA GLY A 13 -0.26 -3.76 -2.86
C GLY A 13 -1.74 -4.11 -2.84
N ILE A 14 -2.60 -3.23 -3.36
CA ILE A 14 -4.05 -3.50 -3.50
C ILE A 14 -4.28 -4.72 -4.39
N ILE A 15 -3.64 -4.78 -5.56
CA ILE A 15 -3.80 -5.90 -6.49
C ILE A 15 -3.40 -7.23 -5.81
N LEU A 16 -2.29 -7.26 -5.07
CA LEU A 16 -1.85 -8.44 -4.35
C LEU A 16 -2.83 -8.88 -3.26
N ILE A 17 -3.44 -7.93 -2.55
CA ILE A 17 -4.48 -8.24 -1.55
C ILE A 17 -5.74 -8.75 -2.22
N THR A 18 -6.17 -8.14 -3.32
CA THR A 18 -7.34 -8.61 -4.09
C THR A 18 -7.11 -10.04 -4.59
N LEU A 19 -5.92 -10.34 -5.10
CA LEU A 19 -5.55 -11.70 -5.49
C LEU A 19 -5.53 -12.64 -4.27
N GLY A 20 -4.88 -12.26 -3.17
CA GLY A 20 -4.88 -13.08 -1.96
C GLY A 20 -6.28 -13.35 -1.40
N ALA A 21 -7.16 -12.35 -1.45
CA ALA A 21 -8.56 -12.48 -1.04
C ALA A 21 -9.32 -13.45 -1.95
N LEU A 22 -9.12 -13.34 -3.27
CA LEU A 22 -9.65 -14.29 -4.25
C LEU A 22 -9.19 -15.72 -3.96
N PHE A 23 -7.89 -15.93 -3.73
CA PHE A 23 -7.35 -17.25 -3.39
C PHE A 23 -7.94 -17.79 -2.09
N LYS A 24 -8.17 -16.93 -1.09
CA LYS A 24 -8.84 -17.31 0.16
C LYS A 24 -10.30 -17.71 -0.05
N VAL A 25 -11.04 -16.99 -0.88
CA VAL A 25 -12.44 -17.29 -1.22
C VAL A 25 -12.55 -18.58 -2.04
N MET A 26 -11.61 -18.81 -2.96
CA MET A 26 -11.55 -20.03 -3.77
C MET A 26 -11.01 -21.25 -3.02
N HIS A 27 -10.71 -21.14 -1.71
CA HIS A 27 -10.09 -22.20 -0.90
C HIS A 27 -8.78 -22.77 -1.49
N LEU A 28 -8.07 -21.98 -2.30
CA LEU A 28 -6.78 -22.35 -2.85
C LEU A 28 -5.71 -22.32 -1.75
N MET A 29 -4.87 -23.36 -1.71
CA MET A 29 -3.68 -23.39 -0.84
C MET A 29 -2.82 -22.17 -1.12
N GLY A 30 -2.40 -21.46 -0.06
CA GLY A 30 -1.56 -20.26 -0.17
C GLY A 30 -2.30 -18.93 -0.04
N GLY A 31 -3.65 -18.91 -0.04
CA GLY A 31 -4.44 -17.66 0.11
C GLY A 31 -4.09 -16.83 1.35
N PRO A 32 -3.98 -17.42 2.56
CA PRO A 32 -3.60 -16.69 3.77
C PRO A 32 -2.18 -16.09 3.69
N GLN A 33 -1.23 -16.82 3.12
CA GLN A 33 0.15 -16.34 2.93
C GLN A 33 0.20 -15.15 1.97
N LEU A 34 -0.52 -15.24 0.84
CA LEU A 34 -0.56 -14.19 -0.18
C LEU A 34 -1.23 -12.92 0.36
N LEU A 35 -2.30 -13.08 1.14
CA LEU A 35 -2.94 -11.98 1.88
C LEU A 35 -1.98 -11.33 2.88
N THR A 36 -1.24 -12.12 3.64
CA THR A 36 -0.32 -11.62 4.66
C THR A 36 0.78 -10.78 4.01
N VAL A 37 1.39 -11.30 2.95
CA VAL A 37 2.43 -10.59 2.18
C VAL A 37 1.87 -9.31 1.54
N GLY A 38 0.69 -9.37 0.91
CA GLY A 38 0.04 -8.21 0.32
C GLY A 38 -0.27 -7.12 1.36
N THR A 39 -0.76 -7.52 2.54
CA THR A 39 -1.07 -6.59 3.64
C THR A 39 0.19 -5.93 4.19
N ILE A 40 1.27 -6.69 4.40
CA ILE A 40 2.56 -6.13 4.84
C ILE A 40 3.09 -5.13 3.81
N LEU A 41 3.03 -5.47 2.52
CA LEU A 41 3.47 -4.59 1.45
C LEU A 41 2.65 -3.29 1.40
N GLN A 42 1.34 -3.39 1.62
CA GLN A 42 0.45 -2.23 1.65
C GLN A 42 0.71 -1.32 2.85
N ILE A 43 1.00 -1.89 4.03
CA ILE A 43 1.41 -1.13 5.22
C ILE A 43 2.69 -0.35 4.94
N ILE A 44 3.70 -0.99 4.33
CA ILE A 44 4.96 -0.32 3.97
C ILE A 44 4.71 0.81 2.96
N ALA A 45 3.89 0.57 1.94
CA ALA A 45 3.51 1.58 0.96
C ALA A 45 2.78 2.77 1.61
N PHE A 46 1.90 2.49 2.58
CA PHE A 46 1.15 3.50 3.31
C PHE A 46 2.04 4.36 4.22
N ILE A 47 2.98 3.73 4.94
CA ILE A 47 3.98 4.46 5.76
C ILE A 47 4.83 5.37 4.87
N LEU A 48 5.33 4.85 3.73
CA LEU A 48 6.10 5.64 2.76
C LEU A 48 5.28 6.81 2.20
N PHE A 49 3.98 6.61 1.97
CA PHE A 49 3.07 7.66 1.53
C PHE A 49 2.92 8.75 2.59
N ILE A 50 2.70 8.38 3.85
CA ILE A 50 2.63 9.32 4.97
C ILE A 50 3.92 10.14 5.09
N ILE A 51 5.08 9.48 5.13
CA ILE A 51 6.37 10.18 5.22
C ILE A 51 6.53 11.17 4.06
N LYS A 52 6.13 10.78 2.85
CA LYS A 52 6.19 11.63 1.66
C LYS A 52 5.23 12.81 1.73
N LEU A 53 4.05 12.61 2.30
CA LEU A 53 3.05 13.65 2.53
C LEU A 53 3.61 14.73 3.46
N PHE A 54 4.16 14.32 4.61
CA PHE A 54 4.75 15.24 5.59
C PHE A 54 6.06 15.89 5.13
N THR A 55 6.82 15.23 4.24
CA THR A 55 8.05 15.79 3.66
C THR A 55 7.75 16.82 2.56
N ASN A 56 6.55 16.83 1.99
CA ASN A 56 6.18 17.82 0.98
C ASN A 56 5.94 19.19 1.65
N LYS A 57 6.80 20.18 1.37
CA LYS A 57 6.67 21.56 1.88
C LYS A 57 5.27 22.15 1.65
N LYS A 58 4.64 21.86 0.50
CA LYS A 58 3.27 22.31 0.20
C LYS A 58 2.21 21.72 1.15
N PHE A 59 2.39 20.49 1.62
CA PHE A 59 1.44 19.82 2.51
C PHE A 59 1.61 20.28 3.97
N LYS A 60 2.85 20.58 4.35
CA LYS A 60 3.16 21.12 5.68
C LYS A 60 2.51 22.49 5.92
N ASP A 61 2.38 23.29 4.86
CA ASP A 61 1.73 24.60 4.87
C ASP A 61 0.20 24.47 5.05
N THR A 62 -0.44 23.53 4.33
CA THR A 62 -1.90 23.27 4.45
C THR A 62 -2.34 22.65 5.78
N LEU A 63 -1.47 21.96 6.50
CA LEU A 63 -1.78 21.37 7.81
C LEU A 63 -1.50 22.33 8.98
N ASN A 64 -0.76 23.41 8.75
CA ASN A 64 -0.45 24.43 9.76
C ASN A 64 -1.28 25.71 9.54
N GLN A 65 -2.38 25.60 8.79
CA GLN A 65 -3.39 26.63 8.58
C GLN A 65 -4.61 26.33 9.45
#